data_AF-A0A6L9UHD5-F1
#
_entry.id   AF-A0A6L9UHD5-F1
#
_cell.length_a   1.000
_cell.length_b   1.000
_cell.length_c   1.000
_cell.angle_alpha   90.00
_cell.angle_beta   90.00
_cell.angle_gamma   90.00
#
_symmetry.space_group_name_H-M   'P 1'
#
loop_
_entity.id
_entity.type
_entity.pdbx_description
1 polymer ?
#
loop_
_entity_poly.entity_id
_entity_poly.type
_entity_poly.pdbx_seq_one_letter_code
_entity_poly.pdbx_strand_id
1 'polypeptide(L)'
;ILALLFFTLKEIKPTVKLSYALFFTFIISSFYLQPLNLFWQGMHAPNMFLYRYAWALSITVIYLAAETLVRLRQVSIKNFTLIVSFLLICFTSTFIFRDHYEFLTDVNFLLTLEFLIAYFILFVAMIRYKSSLKWINIV
;
A
#
# COMPACT_ATOMS: atom_id res chain seq x y z
N ILE A 1 -0.38 4.68 -1.62
CA ILE A 1 -0.12 5.80 -0.66
C ILE A 1 -1.00 5.72 0.58
N LEU A 2 -2.34 5.81 0.47
CA LEU A 2 -3.25 5.82 1.65
C LEU A 2 -3.09 4.60 2.57
N ALA A 3 -3.01 3.39 2.02
CA ALA A 3 -2.79 2.18 2.82
C ALA A 3 -1.48 2.22 3.65
N LEU A 4 -0.44 2.90 3.16
CA LEU A 4 0.81 3.05 3.90
C LEU A 4 0.69 4.13 4.99
N LEU A 5 -0.09 5.19 4.72
CA LEU A 5 -0.36 6.24 5.71
C LEU A 5 -1.11 5.73 6.94
N PHE A 6 -1.88 4.64 6.81
CA PHE A 6 -2.51 3.93 7.92
C PHE A 6 -1.54 3.72 9.10
N PHE A 7 -0.31 3.30 8.82
CA PHE A 7 0.71 3.01 9.84
C PHE A 7 1.18 4.27 10.58
N THR A 8 0.95 5.45 10.01
CA THR A 8 1.34 6.75 10.60
C THR A 8 0.22 7.40 11.44
N LEU A 9 -1.01 6.87 11.39
CA LEU A 9 -2.16 7.46 12.09
C LEU A 9 -2.08 7.28 13.60
N LYS A 10 -2.29 8.34 14.39
CA LYS A 10 -2.11 8.30 15.85
C LYS A 10 -3.24 7.57 16.58
N GLU A 11 -4.47 7.63 16.08
CA GLU A 11 -5.63 6.99 16.74
C GLU A 11 -5.62 5.47 16.63
N ILE A 12 -4.88 4.92 15.67
CA ILE A 12 -4.82 3.48 15.47
C ILE A 12 -3.82 2.88 16.46
N LYS A 13 -4.32 1.95 17.28
CA LYS A 13 -3.52 1.26 18.30
C LYS A 13 -2.28 0.61 17.65
N PRO A 14 -1.10 0.66 18.30
CA PRO A 14 0.12 0.09 17.76
C PRO A 14 0.02 -1.43 17.55
N THR A 15 -0.77 -2.12 18.38
CA THR A 15 -1.04 -3.56 18.22
C THR A 15 -1.78 -3.86 16.91
N VAL A 16 -2.78 -3.06 16.54
CA VAL A 16 -3.51 -3.22 15.27
C VAL A 16 -2.58 -2.99 14.07
N LYS A 17 -1.73 -1.96 14.13
CA LYS A 17 -0.71 -1.72 13.10
C LYS A 17 0.25 -2.89 12.98
N LEU A 18 0.75 -3.39 14.10
CA LEU A 18 1.65 -4.54 14.13
C LEU A 18 0.99 -5.78 13.53
N SER A 19 -0.28 -6.05 13.87
CA SER A 19 -1.04 -7.16 13.29
C SER A 19 -1.13 -7.06 11.76
N TYR A 20 -1.46 -5.89 11.21
CA TYR A 20 -1.50 -5.70 9.76
C TYR A 20 -0.12 -5.80 9.11
N ALA A 21 0.94 -5.29 9.76
CA ALA A 21 2.31 -5.42 9.27
C ALA A 21 2.74 -6.90 9.21
N LEU A 22 2.49 -7.66 10.28
CA LEU A 22 2.75 -9.11 10.33
C LEU A 22 1.93 -9.85 9.28
N PHE A 23 0.67 -9.46 9.08
CA PHE A 23 -0.18 -10.07 8.05
C PHE A 23 0.33 -9.81 6.63
N PHE A 24 0.77 -8.58 6.32
CA PHE A 24 1.43 -8.29 5.04
C PHE A 24 2.71 -9.09 4.87
N THR A 25 3.57 -9.17 5.89
CA THR A 25 4.78 -9.98 5.85
C THR A 25 4.45 -11.45 5.57
N PHE A 26 3.42 -12.00 6.21
CA PHE A 26 2.96 -13.37 5.99
C PHE A 26 2.48 -13.59 4.55
N ILE A 27 1.61 -12.72 4.03
CA ILE A 27 1.11 -12.82 2.65
C ILE A 27 2.25 -12.65 1.65
N ILE A 28 3.11 -11.65 1.81
CA ILE A 28 4.21 -11.38 0.87
C ILE A 28 5.20 -12.54 0.87
N SER A 29 5.55 -13.07 2.04
CA SER A 29 6.40 -14.26 2.15
C SER A 29 5.75 -15.48 1.49
N SER A 30 4.42 -15.57 1.47
CA SER A 30 3.70 -16.65 0.80
C SER A 30 3.85 -16.65 -0.72
N PHE A 31 4.23 -15.54 -1.35
CA PHE A 31 4.57 -15.50 -2.78
C PHE A 31 5.87 -16.25 -3.10
N TYR A 32 6.81 -16.29 -2.15
CA TYR A 32 8.17 -16.80 -2.37
C TYR A 32 8.42 -18.14 -1.66
N LEU A 33 7.81 -18.36 -0.50
CA LEU A 33 8.04 -19.55 0.32
C LEU A 33 7.01 -20.64 0.01
N GLN A 34 7.47 -21.73 -0.60
CA GLN A 34 6.62 -22.87 -0.95
C GLN A 34 5.78 -23.44 0.20
N PRO A 35 6.31 -23.63 1.44
CA PRO A 35 5.50 -24.14 2.55
C PRO A 35 4.31 -23.24 2.89
N LEU A 36 4.51 -21.92 2.85
CA LEU A 36 3.44 -20.95 3.07
C LEU A 36 2.45 -20.96 1.91
N ASN A 37 2.92 -21.04 0.67
CA ASN A 37 2.05 -21.20 -0.49
C ASN A 37 1.17 -22.47 -0.39
N LEU A 38 1.76 -23.59 0.04
CA LEU A 38 1.04 -24.86 0.26
C LEU A 38 0.06 -24.80 1.44
N PHE A 39 0.39 -24.05 2.49
CA PHE A 39 -0.51 -23.82 3.62
C PHE A 39 -1.85 -23.23 3.17
N TRP A 40 -1.83 -22.26 2.23
CA TRP A 40 -3.05 -21.70 1.61
C TRP A 40 -3.86 -22.74 0.80
N GLN A 41 -3.33 -23.93 0.56
CA GLN A 41 -3.99 -25.05 -0.14
C GLN A 41 -4.39 -26.19 0.80
N GLY A 42 -4.19 -26.05 2.11
CA GLY A 42 -4.31 -27.17 3.03
C GLY A 42 -3.22 -28.23 2.84
N MET A 43 -1.99 -27.81 2.49
CA MET A 43 -0.82 -28.67 2.25
C MET A 43 -0.98 -29.63 1.06
N HIS A 44 -1.98 -29.39 0.19
CA HIS A 44 -2.23 -30.21 -0.98
C HIS A 44 -1.44 -29.73 -2.21
N ALA A 45 -0.85 -30.68 -2.94
CA ALA A 45 -0.22 -30.48 -4.25
C ALA A 45 -0.87 -31.41 -5.28
N PRO A 46 -1.02 -31.02 -6.57
CA PRO A 46 -0.38 -29.90 -7.27
C PRO A 46 -1.08 -28.53 -7.11
N ASN A 47 -0.33 -27.44 -7.32
CA ASN A 47 -0.85 -26.07 -7.17
C ASN A 47 -1.70 -25.63 -8.37
N MET A 48 -3.01 -25.85 -8.28
CA MET A 48 -3.96 -25.53 -9.37
C MET A 48 -4.56 -24.12 -9.31
N PHE A 49 -4.30 -23.35 -8.24
CA PHE A 49 -4.80 -21.97 -8.10
C PHE A 49 -3.66 -21.03 -7.74
N LEU A 50 -3.05 -20.44 -8.77
CA LEU A 50 -2.01 -19.44 -8.57
C LEU A 50 -2.58 -18.21 -7.84
N TYR A 51 -1.82 -17.70 -6.87
CA TYR A 51 -2.00 -16.38 -6.26
C TYR A 51 -3.33 -16.09 -5.55
N ARG A 52 -4.03 -17.08 -4.97
CA ARG A 52 -5.24 -16.86 -4.14
C ARG A 52 -5.05 -15.89 -2.97
N TYR A 53 -3.85 -15.81 -2.41
CA TYR A 53 -3.50 -14.79 -1.41
C TYR A 53 -3.40 -13.36 -1.99
N ALA A 54 -3.35 -13.17 -3.31
CA ALA A 54 -3.38 -11.85 -3.93
C ALA A 54 -4.73 -11.16 -3.73
N TRP A 55 -5.83 -11.92 -3.60
CA TRP A 55 -7.12 -11.39 -3.16
C TRP A 55 -7.04 -10.84 -1.73
N ALA A 56 -6.47 -11.62 -0.80
CA ALA A 56 -6.30 -11.17 0.58
C ALA A 56 -5.41 -9.93 0.66
N LEU A 57 -4.32 -9.88 -0.11
CA LEU A 57 -3.46 -8.70 -0.22
C LEU A 57 -4.27 -7.48 -0.68
N SER A 58 -4.97 -7.61 -1.81
CA SER A 58 -5.69 -6.50 -2.45
C SER A 58 -6.80 -5.95 -1.56
N ILE A 59 -7.60 -6.82 -0.95
CA ILE A 59 -8.64 -6.40 0.00
C ILE A 59 -8.04 -5.70 1.20
N THR A 60 -6.94 -6.22 1.76
CA THR A 60 -6.29 -5.60 2.91
C THR A 60 -5.78 -4.21 2.55
N VAL A 61 -5.13 -4.05 1.39
CA VAL A 61 -4.67 -2.73 0.90
C VAL A 61 -5.84 -1.76 0.76
N ILE A 62 -6.95 -2.18 0.14
CA ILE A 62 -8.14 -1.34 -0.04
C ILE A 62 -8.75 -0.97 1.32
N TYR A 63 -8.87 -1.94 2.23
CA TYR A 63 -9.42 -1.72 3.56
C TYR A 63 -8.60 -0.70 4.37
N LEU A 64 -7.27 -0.84 4.39
CA LEU A 64 -6.40 0.14 5.07
C LEU A 64 -6.43 1.52 4.42
N ALA A 65 -6.57 1.57 3.09
CA ALA A 65 -6.74 2.83 2.38
C ALA A 65 -8.07 3.51 2.78
N ALA A 66 -9.16 2.75 2.89
CA ALA A 66 -10.46 3.25 3.33
C ALA A 66 -10.42 3.74 4.79
N GLU A 67 -9.82 2.97 5.71
CA GLU A 67 -9.62 3.38 7.11
C GLU A 67 -8.84 4.70 7.23
N THR A 68 -7.84 4.88 6.37
CA THR A 68 -7.07 6.13 6.30
C THR A 68 -7.89 7.27 5.72
N LEU A 69 -8.71 7.00 4.70
CA LEU A 69 -9.57 8.00 4.07
C LEU A 69 -10.61 8.56 5.05
N VAL A 70 -11.20 7.70 5.88
CA VAL A 70 -12.12 8.12 6.96
C VAL A 70 -11.40 9.05 7.94
N ARG A 71 -10.15 8.73 8.30
CA ARG A 71 -9.32 9.47 9.25
C ARG A 71 -8.36 10.48 8.61
N LEU A 72 -8.66 10.93 7.38
CA LEU A 72 -7.75 11.79 6.61
C LEU A 72 -7.33 13.08 7.35
N ARG A 73 -8.16 13.57 8.29
CA ARG A 73 -7.86 14.77 9.10
C ARG A 73 -6.61 14.60 9.98
N GLN A 74 -6.26 13.37 10.38
CA GLN A 74 -5.07 13.08 11.18
C GLN A 74 -3.80 12.99 10.33
N VAL A 75 -3.93 12.87 9.00
CA VAL A 75 -2.78 12.77 8.11
C VAL A 75 -2.13 14.13 8.02
N SER A 76 -0.94 14.25 8.64
CA SER A 76 -0.13 15.45 8.52
C SER A 76 0.61 15.48 7.18
N ILE A 77 0.92 16.69 6.68
CA ILE A 77 1.76 16.85 5.49
C ILE A 77 3.12 16.14 5.66
N LYS A 78 3.66 16.12 6.89
CA LYS A 78 4.92 15.45 7.23
C LYS A 78 4.84 13.94 7.01
N ASN A 79 3.74 13.30 7.47
CA ASN A 79 3.53 11.86 7.28
C ASN A 79 3.34 11.54 5.80
N PHE A 80 2.59 12.38 5.08
CA PHE A 80 2.42 12.23 3.64
C PHE A 80 3.75 12.30 2.89
N THR A 81 4.56 13.34 3.15
CA THR A 81 5.89 13.48 2.53
C THR A 81 6.79 12.31 2.90
N LEU A 82 6.74 11.80 4.14
CA LEU A 82 7.52 10.62 4.54
C LEU A 82 7.16 9.39 3.71
N ILE A 83 5.87 9.11 3.51
CA ILE A 83 5.42 7.97 2.70
C ILE A 83 5.81 8.14 1.23
N VAL A 84 5.68 9.35 0.68
CA VAL A 84 6.09 9.62 -0.71
C VAL A 84 7.60 9.46 -0.87
N SER A 85 8.41 9.99 0.05
CA SER A 85 9.87 9.79 0.04
C SER A 85 10.26 8.32 0.14
N PHE A 86 9.59 7.56 1.01
CA PHE A 86 9.80 6.11 1.09
C PHE A 86 9.51 5.41 -0.24
N LEU A 87 8.40 5.75 -0.90
CA LEU A 87 8.06 5.20 -2.22
C LEU A 87 9.07 5.58 -3.31
N LEU A 88 9.60 6.81 -3.28
CA LEU A 88 10.66 7.24 -4.20
C LEU A 88 11.96 6.48 -3.96
N ILE A 89 12.33 6.18 -2.71
CA ILE A 89 13.48 5.34 -2.38
C ILE A 89 13.27 3.92 -2.93
N CYS A 90 12.09 3.33 -2.75
CA CYS A 90 11.77 2.02 -3.32
C CYS A 90 11.84 2.04 -4.84
N PHE A 91 11.23 3.04 -5.49
CA PHE A 91 11.21 3.19 -6.94
C PHE A 91 12.63 3.34 -7.53
N THR A 92 13.44 4.23 -6.96
CA THR A 92 14.84 4.42 -7.37
C THR A 92 15.67 3.17 -7.14
N SER A 93 15.46 2.45 -6.04
CA SER A 93 16.11 1.16 -5.81
C SER A 93 15.73 0.16 -6.91
N THR A 94 14.45 0.00 -7.22
CA THR A 94 13.99 -0.88 -8.32
C THR A 94 14.58 -0.48 -9.67
N PHE A 95 14.75 0.82 -9.93
CA PHE A 95 15.38 1.30 -11.15
C PHE A 95 16.87 0.95 -11.22
N ILE A 96 17.62 1.10 -10.12
CA ILE A 96 19.04 0.73 -10.04
C ILE A 96 19.23 -0.78 -10.29
N PHE A 97 18.34 -1.60 -9.73
CA PHE A 97 18.40 -3.06 -9.89
C PHE A 97 17.66 -3.58 -11.12
N ARG A 98 17.23 -2.71 -12.05
CA ARG A 98 16.38 -3.10 -13.19
C ARG A 98 16.97 -4.21 -14.05
N ASP A 99 18.29 -4.25 -14.19
CA ASP A 99 18.99 -5.20 -15.05
C ASP A 99 18.89 -6.66 -14.53
N HIS A 100 18.45 -6.85 -13.28
CA HIS A 100 18.17 -8.18 -12.72
C HIS A 100 16.78 -8.72 -13.09
N TYR A 101 15.92 -7.89 -13.70
CA TYR A 101 14.52 -8.20 -13.93
C TYR A 101 14.15 -7.96 -15.41
N GLU A 102 14.20 -9.02 -16.22
CA GLU A 102 13.90 -8.95 -17.67
C GLU A 102 12.49 -8.41 -17.99
N PHE A 103 11.55 -8.53 -17.06
CA PHE A 103 10.18 -8.06 -17.22
C PHE A 103 10.00 -6.55 -16.94
N LEU A 104 11.01 -5.85 -16.40
CA LEU A 104 10.93 -4.43 -16.13
C LEU A 104 11.31 -3.62 -17.37
N THR A 105 10.30 -3.13 -18.09
CA THR A 105 10.50 -2.25 -19.25
C THR A 105 10.44 -0.79 -18.85
N ASP A 106 10.97 0.10 -19.70
CA ASP A 106 10.89 1.55 -19.49
C ASP A 106 9.44 2.05 -19.30
N VAL A 107 8.47 1.39 -19.95
CA VAL A 107 7.04 1.70 -19.81
C VAL A 107 6.56 1.46 -18.37
N ASN A 108 7.04 0.42 -17.68
CA ASN A 108 6.66 0.16 -16.29
C ASN A 108 7.11 1.29 -15.36
N PHE A 109 8.31 1.83 -15.58
CA PHE A 109 8.83 2.95 -14.80
C PHE A 109 8.07 4.24 -15.09
N LEU A 110 7.78 4.52 -16.37
CA LEU A 110 7.01 5.68 -16.78
C LEU A 110 5.60 5.67 -16.16
N LEU A 111 4.88 4.55 -16.28
CA LEU A 111 3.55 4.39 -15.70
C LEU A 111 3.57 4.53 -14.18
N THR A 112 4.56 3.95 -13.50
CA THR A 112 4.67 4.04 -12.04
C THR A 112 4.89 5.49 -11.59
N LEU A 113 5.72 6.24 -12.31
CA LEU A 113 5.95 7.67 -12.05
C LEU A 113 4.68 8.49 -12.30
N GLU A 114 3.99 8.24 -13.42
CA GLU A 114 2.73 8.90 -13.76
C GLU A 114 1.67 8.70 -12.68
N PHE A 115 1.46 7.45 -12.24
CA PHE A 115 0.53 7.14 -11.16
C PHE A 115 0.94 7.80 -9.84
N LEU A 116 2.23 7.83 -9.50
CA LEU A 116 2.70 8.48 -8.27
C LEU A 116 2.40 9.99 -8.29
N ILE A 117 2.62 10.65 -9.42
CA ILE A 117 2.30 12.08 -9.62
C ILE A 117 0.79 12.29 -9.55
N ALA A 118 0.00 11.47 -10.26
CA ALA A 118 -1.46 11.57 -10.26
C ALA A 118 -2.03 11.42 -8.83
N TYR A 119 -1.58 10.41 -8.07
CA TYR A 119 -2.00 10.23 -6.69
C TYR A 119 -1.53 11.35 -5.76
N PHE A 120 -0.36 11.94 -6.01
CA PHE A 120 0.11 13.11 -5.27
C PHE A 120 -0.82 14.31 -5.49
N ILE A 121 -1.15 14.62 -6.75
CA ILE A 121 -2.07 15.72 -7.10
C ILE A 121 -3.45 15.48 -6.49
N LEU A 122 -4.00 14.27 -6.64
CA LEU A 122 -5.29 13.89 -6.05
C LEU A 122 -5.29 14.07 -4.53
N PHE A 123 -4.23 13.64 -3.84
CA PHE A 123 -4.13 13.79 -2.40
C PHE A 123 -4.09 15.26 -1.95
N VAL A 124 -3.30 16.10 -2.64
CA VAL A 124 -3.26 17.55 -2.37
C VAL A 124 -4.62 18.19 -2.62
N ALA A 125 -5.28 17.84 -3.73
CA ALA A 125 -6.62 18.31 -4.05
C ALA A 125 -7.64 17.90 -2.96
N MET A 126 -7.59 16.66 -2.48
CA MET A 126 -8.48 16.16 -1.42
C MET A 126 -8.27 16.89 -0.09
N ILE A 127 -7.02 17.17 0.31
CA ILE A 127 -6.75 17.97 1.52
C ILE A 127 -7.30 19.39 1.37
N ARG A 128 -7.08 20.03 0.22
CA ARG A 128 -7.59 21.40 -0.04
C ARG A 128 -9.11 21.43 -0.03
N TYR A 129 -9.76 20.48 -0.70
CA TYR A 129 -11.21 20.34 -0.73
C TYR A 129 -11.81 20.09 0.66
N LYS A 130 -11.24 19.15 1.44
CA LYS A 130 -11.71 18.87 2.81
C LYS A 130 -11.46 20.06 3.77
N SER A 131 -10.45 20.89 3.51
CA SER A 131 -10.23 22.15 4.23
C SER A 131 -11.26 23.23 3.87
N SER A 132 -11.79 23.24 2.65
CA SER A 132 -12.87 24.15 2.23
C SER A 132 -14.25 23.72 2.76
N LEU A 133 -14.44 22.42 2.96
CA LEU A 133 -15.63 21.80 3.56
C LEU A 133 -15.79 22.02 5.08
N LYS A 134 -15.00 22.90 5.70
CA LYS A 134 -15.16 23.30 7.11
C LYS A 134 -16.57 23.80 7.48
N TRP A 135 -17.41 24.13 6.49
CA TRP A 135 -18.79 24.57 6.67
C TRP A 135 -19.83 23.46 6.79
N ILE A 136 -19.48 22.21 6.45
CA ILE A 136 -20.39 21.08 6.60
C ILE A 136 -19.98 20.31 7.85
N ASN A 137 -20.49 20.78 9.00
CA ASN A 137 -20.66 19.96 10.20
C ASN A 137 -21.65 18.85 9.84
N ILE A 138 -21.14 17.68 9.48
CA ILE A 138 -21.94 16.46 9.63
C ILE A 138 -21.71 16.01 11.06
N VAL A 139 -22.80 16.13 11.81
CA VAL A 139 -23.05 15.69 13.19
C VAL A 139 -22.38 14.36 13.52
#